data_AF-A0A529MHA0-F1
#
_entry.id   AF-A0A529MHA0-F1
#
_cell.length_a   1.000
_cell.length_b   1.000
_cell.length_c   1.000
_cell.angle_alpha   90.00
_cell.angle_beta   90.00
_cell.angle_gamma   90.00
#
_symmetry.space_group_name_H-M   'P 1'
#
loop_
_entity.id
_entity.type
_entity.pdbx_description
1 polymer ?
#
loop_
_entity_poly.entity_id
_entity_poly.type
_entity_poly.pdbx_seq_one_letter_code
_entity_poly.pdbx_strand_id
1 'polypeptide(L)'
;DTIARIIDERLARGRETRLVSVHSFTPVYKGKSRPWHIGIIHDEDRRLAVPLIAALKRLAGVTVGINEPYSPADRVYFTLERHARSRGLACAMIEIRNDEISGEAGQR
;
A
#
# COMPACT_ATOMS: atom_id res chain seq x y z
N ASP A 1 -17.38 -0.61 9.20
CA ASP A 1 -18.01 -1.89 9.61
C ASP A 1 -17.80 -3.03 8.61
N THR A 2 -18.04 -2.83 7.32
CA THR A 2 -17.89 -3.89 6.30
C THR A 2 -16.52 -4.57 6.27
N ILE A 3 -15.41 -3.80 6.32
CA ILE A 3 -14.04 -4.37 6.32
C ILE A 3 -13.83 -5.28 7.53
N ALA A 4 -14.20 -4.82 8.72
CA ALA A 4 -14.06 -5.59 9.95
C ALA A 4 -14.85 -6.90 9.86
N ARG A 5 -16.13 -6.84 9.46
CA ARG A 5 -16.97 -8.03 9.29
C ARG A 5 -16.35 -9.06 8.34
N ILE A 6 -15.86 -8.64 7.18
CA ILE A 6 -15.24 -9.55 6.21
C ILE A 6 -13.97 -10.19 6.78
N ILE A 7 -13.14 -9.42 7.49
CA ILE A 7 -11.93 -9.94 8.13
C ILE A 7 -12.32 -10.98 9.19
N ASP A 8 -13.25 -10.64 10.08
CA ASP A 8 -13.66 -11.50 11.18
C ASP A 8 -14.28 -12.82 10.64
N GLU A 9 -15.09 -12.77 9.57
CA GLU A 9 -15.61 -13.96 8.88
C GLU A 9 -14.52 -14.85 8.27
N ARG A 10 -13.45 -14.26 7.74
CA ARG A 10 -12.32 -15.03 7.19
C ARG A 10 -11.52 -15.70 8.30
N LEU A 11 -11.25 -14.97 9.38
CA LEU A 11 -10.51 -15.47 10.53
C LEU A 11 -11.27 -16.60 11.22
N ALA A 12 -12.59 -16.48 11.39
CA ALA A 12 -13.44 -17.53 11.94
C ALA A 12 -13.41 -18.83 11.12
N ARG A 13 -13.09 -18.75 9.82
CA ARG A 13 -12.94 -19.90 8.91
C ARG A 13 -11.49 -20.39 8.77
N GLY A 14 -10.57 -19.89 9.60
CA GLY A 14 -9.14 -20.25 9.52
C GLY A 14 -8.46 -19.82 8.22
N ARG A 15 -9.02 -18.85 7.50
CA ARG A 15 -8.45 -18.40 6.21
C ARG A 15 -7.35 -17.40 6.45
N GLU A 16 -6.18 -17.66 5.85
CA GLU A 16 -5.10 -16.68 5.82
C GLU A 16 -5.63 -15.33 5.27
N THR A 17 -5.34 -14.27 6.00
CA THR A 17 -5.87 -12.92 5.71
C THR A 17 -4.74 -11.91 5.85
N ARG A 18 -4.56 -11.13 4.80
CA ARG A 18 -3.64 -9.99 4.71
C ARG A 18 -4.44 -8.79 4.22
N LEU A 19 -4.07 -7.59 4.63
CA LEU A 19 -4.77 -6.37 4.23
C LEU A 19 -3.87 -5.48 3.38
N VAL A 20 -4.34 -5.11 2.20
CA VAL A 20 -3.65 -4.14 1.33
C VAL A 20 -4.61 -3.00 1.07
N SER A 21 -4.19 -1.77 1.35
CA SER A 21 -4.89 -0.58 0.87
C SER A 21 -4.21 -0.07 -0.39
N VAL A 22 -5.01 0.38 -1.36
CA VAL A 22 -4.52 0.88 -2.65
C VAL A 22 -4.99 2.30 -2.84
N HIS A 23 -4.04 3.17 -3.16
CA HIS A 23 -4.21 4.60 -3.28
C HIS A 23 -3.47 5.10 -4.51
N SER A 24 -3.73 6.36 -4.88
CA SER A 24 -2.95 7.06 -5.87
C SER A 24 -2.61 8.47 -5.43
N PHE A 25 -1.52 9.00 -5.99
CA PHE A 25 -1.02 10.34 -5.68
C PHE A 25 -0.67 11.13 -6.93
N THR A 26 -0.70 12.46 -6.84
CA THR A 26 -0.34 13.35 -7.94
C THR A 26 1.19 13.39 -8.15
N PRO A 27 1.68 13.46 -9.40
CA PRO A 27 3.12 13.48 -9.71
C PRO A 27 3.84 14.74 -9.21
N VAL A 28 3.11 15.84 -9.04
CA VAL A 28 3.60 17.10 -8.48
C VAL A 28 2.73 17.50 -7.29
N TYR A 29 3.38 17.90 -6.19
CA TYR A 29 2.70 18.43 -5.01
C TYR A 29 3.44 19.64 -4.47
N LYS A 30 2.73 20.76 -4.34
CA LYS A 30 3.30 22.06 -3.91
C LYS A 30 4.56 22.44 -4.70
N GLY A 31 4.53 22.23 -6.01
CA GLY A 31 5.65 22.51 -6.92
C GLY A 31 6.82 21.53 -6.86
N LYS A 32 6.76 20.48 -6.01
CA LYS A 32 7.80 19.45 -5.92
C LYS A 32 7.39 18.21 -6.72
N SER A 33 8.30 17.74 -7.57
CA SER A 33 8.13 16.47 -8.30
C SER A 33 8.28 15.27 -7.35
N ARG A 34 7.47 14.23 -7.58
CA ARG A 34 7.50 12.95 -6.88
C ARG A 34 7.92 11.87 -7.89
N PRO A 35 9.21 11.47 -7.90
CA PRO A 35 9.79 10.68 -8.99
C PRO A 35 9.40 9.20 -8.96
N TRP A 36 8.82 8.73 -7.86
CA TRP A 36 8.43 7.33 -7.69
C TRP A 36 7.20 7.01 -8.56
N HIS A 37 7.24 5.88 -9.24
CA HIS A 37 6.08 5.32 -9.95
C HIS A 37 5.13 4.64 -8.96
N ILE A 38 5.70 4.01 -7.93
CA ILE A 38 4.97 3.29 -6.90
C ILE A 38 5.62 3.47 -5.53
N GLY A 39 4.80 3.74 -4.52
CA GLY A 39 5.15 3.81 -3.12
C GLY A 39 4.63 2.59 -2.36
N ILE A 40 5.47 2.01 -1.51
CA ILE A 40 5.05 0.98 -0.55
C ILE A 40 5.21 1.54 0.86
N ILE A 41 4.08 1.73 1.53
CA ILE A 41 3.98 2.32 2.85
C ILE A 41 3.76 1.19 3.85
N HIS A 42 4.61 1.16 4.86
CA HIS A 42 4.60 0.14 5.90
C HIS A 42 5.23 0.68 7.18
N ASP A 43 4.89 0.04 8.29
CA ASP A 43 5.47 0.31 9.61
C ASP A 43 6.46 -0.80 10.02
N GLU A 44 6.49 -1.17 11.29
CA GLU A 44 7.34 -2.24 11.80
C GLU A 44 6.99 -3.62 11.23
N ASP A 45 5.74 -3.88 10.83
CA ASP A 45 5.37 -5.15 10.21
C ASP A 45 5.74 -5.17 8.73
N ARG A 46 6.83 -5.87 8.43
CA ARG A 46 7.44 -5.91 7.11
C ARG A 46 7.09 -7.15 6.30
N ARG A 47 6.24 -8.04 6.83
CA ARG A 47 5.93 -9.35 6.23
C ARG A 47 5.33 -9.24 4.82
N LEU A 48 4.57 -8.18 4.55
CA LEU A 48 3.97 -7.92 3.24
C LEU A 48 4.82 -6.93 2.43
N ALA A 49 5.33 -5.88 3.07
CA ALA A 49 6.05 -4.81 2.38
C ALA A 49 7.39 -5.27 1.77
N VAL A 50 8.20 -6.05 2.49
CA VAL A 50 9.52 -6.50 1.99
C VAL A 50 9.42 -7.31 0.71
N PRO A 51 8.59 -8.37 0.59
CA PRO A 51 8.48 -9.10 -0.66
C PRO A 51 7.89 -8.25 -1.80
N LEU A 52 6.96 -7.33 -1.52
CA LEU A 52 6.44 -6.39 -2.53
C LEU A 52 7.53 -5.48 -3.08
N ILE A 53 8.27 -4.80 -2.19
CA ILE A 53 9.37 -3.90 -2.55
C ILE A 53 10.42 -4.66 -3.37
N ALA A 54 10.79 -5.87 -2.93
CA ALA A 54 11.77 -6.69 -3.63
C ALA A 54 11.28 -7.10 -5.03
N ALA A 55 9.99 -7.38 -5.20
CA ALA A 55 9.41 -7.69 -6.50
C ALA A 55 9.38 -6.48 -7.43
N LEU A 56 8.91 -5.34 -6.96
CA LEU A 56 8.80 -4.11 -7.74
C LEU A 56 10.16 -3.58 -8.18
N LYS A 57 11.18 -3.68 -7.32
CA LYS A 57 12.56 -3.29 -7.66
C LYS A 57 13.20 -4.12 -8.78
N ARG A 58 12.63 -5.27 -9.16
CA ARG A 58 13.10 -6.06 -10.30
C ARG A 58 12.51 -5.59 -11.64
N LEU A 59 11.50 -4.72 -11.62
CA LEU A 59 10.89 -4.20 -12.83
C LEU A 59 11.75 -3.08 -13.42
N ALA A 60 12.20 -3.25 -14.66
CA ALA A 60 12.92 -2.22 -15.37
C ALA A 60 12.04 -0.98 -15.58
N GLY A 61 12.59 0.21 -15.36
CA GLY A 61 11.87 1.48 -15.52
C GLY A 61 10.94 1.85 -14.37
N VAL A 62 10.84 1.05 -13.31
CA VAL A 62 9.99 1.35 -12.15
C VAL A 62 10.81 1.93 -11.00
N THR A 63 10.54 3.18 -10.63
CA THR A 63 11.12 3.84 -9.46
C THR A 63 10.24 3.55 -8.25
N VAL A 64 10.76 2.78 -7.30
CA VAL A 64 10.03 2.38 -6.08
C VAL A 64 10.36 3.32 -4.91
N GLY A 65 9.35 3.93 -4.31
CA GLY A 65 9.42 4.66 -3.06
C GLY A 65 9.14 3.74 -1.86
N ILE A 66 9.97 3.79 -0.83
CA ILE A 66 9.73 3.09 0.44
C ILE A 66 9.29 4.15 1.44
N ASN A 67 8.05 4.08 1.93
CA ASN A 67 7.43 5.15 2.72
C ASN A 67 7.50 6.52 2.04
N GLU A 68 7.21 6.53 0.74
CA GLU A 68 7.13 7.70 -0.12
C GLU A 68 5.90 7.57 -1.04
N PRO A 69 5.20 8.67 -1.39
CA PRO A 69 5.43 10.05 -0.96
C PRO A 69 4.91 10.36 0.47
N TYR A 70 4.40 9.34 1.15
CA TYR A 70 3.91 9.39 2.52
C TYR A 70 4.46 8.21 3.31
N SER A 71 4.48 8.37 4.62
CA SER A 71 4.91 7.40 5.61
C SER A 71 3.81 7.19 6.68
N PRO A 72 3.90 6.15 7.53
CA PRO A 72 2.97 6.00 8.64
C PRO A 72 2.93 7.23 9.58
N ALA A 73 4.03 7.98 9.69
CA ALA A 73 4.10 9.21 10.49
C ALA A 73 3.17 10.31 9.99
N ASP A 74 2.77 10.28 8.71
CA ASP A 74 1.86 11.24 8.09
C ASP A 74 0.38 10.95 8.37
N ARG A 75 0.09 9.97 9.25
CA ARG A 75 -1.27 9.55 9.64
C ARG A 75 -2.13 9.00 8.50
N VAL A 76 -1.51 8.62 7.37
CA VAL A 76 -2.20 7.97 6.23
C VAL A 76 -2.52 6.50 6.50
N TYR A 77 -2.02 5.93 7.59
CA TYR A 77 -2.07 4.49 7.89
C TYR A 77 -3.30 4.01 8.68
N PHE A 78 -4.27 4.89 8.94
CA PHE A 78 -5.40 4.63 9.86
C PHE A 78 -6.20 3.36 9.53
N THR A 79 -6.51 3.12 8.25
CA THR A 79 -7.25 1.92 7.83
C THR A 79 -6.49 0.64 8.19
N LEU A 80 -5.19 0.61 7.96
CA LEU A 80 -4.35 -0.56 8.25
C LEU A 80 -4.12 -0.74 9.75
N GLU A 81 -3.95 0.35 10.48
CA GLU A 81 -3.88 0.32 11.95
C GLU A 81 -5.16 -0.27 12.55
N ARG A 82 -6.33 0.26 12.15
CA ARG A 82 -7.63 -0.17 12.66
C ARG A 82 -7.97 -1.61 12.30
N HIS A 83 -7.70 -2.02 11.06
CA HIS A 83 -8.24 -3.28 10.53
C HIS A 83 -7.23 -4.43 10.41
N ALA A 84 -5.94 -4.15 10.32
CA ALA A 84 -4.91 -5.19 10.22
C ALA A 84 -4.04 -5.28 11.47
N ARG A 85 -3.40 -4.18 11.87
CA ARG A 85 -2.45 -4.19 12.99
C ARG A 85 -3.07 -4.61 14.30
N SER A 86 -4.25 -4.06 14.62
CA SER A 86 -5.02 -4.42 15.82
C SER A 86 -5.35 -5.92 15.93
N ARG A 87 -5.26 -6.65 14.81
CA ARG A 87 -5.51 -8.10 14.69
C ARG A 87 -4.23 -8.90 14.37
N GLY A 88 -3.05 -8.27 14.37
CA GLY A 88 -1.77 -8.92 14.04
C GLY A 88 -1.65 -9.37 12.58
N LEU A 89 -2.47 -8.86 11.67
CA LEU A 89 -2.48 -9.24 10.26
C LEU A 89 -1.39 -8.49 9.50
N ALA A 90 -0.68 -9.21 8.62
CA ALA A 90 0.28 -8.59 7.72
C ALA A 90 -0.44 -7.61 6.79
N CYS A 91 0.12 -6.40 6.66
CA CYS A 91 -0.44 -5.37 5.80
C CYS A 91 0.62 -4.52 5.11
N ALA A 92 0.19 -3.84 4.06
CA ALA A 92 0.94 -2.80 3.38
C ALA A 92 -0.04 -1.85 2.68
N MET A 93 0.39 -0.61 2.47
CA MET A 93 -0.32 0.34 1.65
C MET A 93 0.46 0.56 0.35
N ILE A 94 -0.26 0.53 -0.77
CA ILE A 94 0.28 0.79 -2.11
C ILE A 94 -0.19 2.18 -2.54
N GLU A 95 0.75 3.00 -2.98
CA GLU A 95 0.52 4.31 -3.59
C GLU A 95 1.00 4.28 -5.03
N ILE A 96 0.12 4.51 -6.00
CA ILE A 96 0.48 4.52 -7.42
C ILE A 96 0.45 5.95 -7.94
N ARG A 97 1.48 6.40 -8.67
CA ARG A 97 1.45 7.73 -9.26
C ARG A 97 0.32 7.77 -10.30
N ASN A 98 -0.60 8.72 -10.18
CA ASN A 98 -1.89 8.63 -10.86
C ASN A 98 -1.82 8.78 -12.38
N ASP A 99 -0.75 9.36 -12.92
CA ASP A 99 -0.47 9.43 -14.35
C ASP A 99 -0.17 8.05 -14.95
N GLU A 100 0.43 7.13 -14.18
CA GLU A 100 0.69 5.74 -14.56
C GLU A 100 -0.59 4.91 -14.76
N ILE A 101 -1.71 5.34 -14.16
CA ILE A 101 -3.01 4.66 -14.18
C ILE A 101 -4.12 5.52 -14.79
N SER A 102 -3.74 6.50 -15.63
CA SER A 102 -4.68 7.47 -16.22
C SER A 102 -5.61 6.87 -17.29
N GLY A 103 -5.31 5.68 -17.82
CA GLY A 103 -6.14 4.97 -18.78
C GLY A 103 -6.13 3.46 -18.57
N GLU A 104 -7.01 2.75 -19.30
CA GLU A 104 -7.22 1.29 -19.14
C GLU A 104 -5.92 0.48 -19.26
N ALA A 105 -5.04 0.87 -20.18
CA ALA A 105 -3.76 0.19 -20.37
C ALA A 105 -2.88 0.23 -19.11
N GLY A 106 -2.92 1.33 -18.35
CA GLY A 106 -2.17 1.47 -17.10
C GLY A 106 -2.84 0.79 -15.90
N GLN A 107 -4.13 0.46 -15.99
CA GLN A 107 -4.92 -0.14 -14.91
C GLN A 107 -5.01 -1.68 -14.99
N ARG A 108 -4.44 -2.27 -16.04
CA ARG A 108 -4.54 -3.70 -16.35
C ARG A 108 -3.51 -4.55 -15.62
#